data_AF-A0A2U3DA28-F1
#
_entry.id   AF-A0A2U3DA28-F1
#
_cell.length_a   1.000
_cell.length_b   1.000
_cell.length_c   1.000
_cell.angle_alpha   90.00
_cell.angle_beta   90.00
_cell.angle_gamma   90.00
#
_symmetry.space_group_name_H-M   'P 1'
#
loop_
_entity.id
_entity.type
_entity.pdbx_description
1 polymer ?
#
loop_
_entity_poly.entity_id
_entity_poly.type
_entity_poly.pdbx_seq_one_letter_code
_entity_poly.pdbx_strand_id
1 'polypeptide(L)'
;MLIDTRPQTVEIVNVAVVEKKHGSGLGKQLICHAIETARSMRYKTIELGTGNSSVGQLALYQKCGFRIVGVDRDFFTIHYDEPISV
;
A
#
# COMPACT_ATOMS: atom_id res chain seq x y z
N MET A 1 6.28 6.08 1.40
CA MET A 1 7.68 5.68 1.17
C MET A 1 7.71 4.63 0.07
N LEU A 2 8.63 4.73 -0.87
CA LEU A 2 8.81 3.80 -1.98
C LEU A 2 10.17 3.10 -1.84
N ILE A 3 10.22 1.78 -2.05
CA ILE A 3 11.47 1.01 -2.06
C ILE A 3 11.54 0.07 -3.26
N ASP A 4 12.74 -0.17 -3.77
CA ASP A 4 13.01 -1.22 -4.74
C ASP A 4 12.89 -2.60 -4.11
N THR A 5 12.23 -3.54 -4.80
CA THR A 5 12.07 -4.93 -4.30
C THR A 5 12.53 -5.98 -5.30
N ARG A 6 12.06 -5.89 -6.54
CA ARG A 6 12.37 -6.81 -7.65
C ARG A 6 12.70 -6.01 -8.92
N PRO A 7 13.30 -6.63 -9.95
CA PRO A 7 13.57 -5.92 -11.20
C PRO A 7 12.32 -5.19 -11.72
N GLN A 8 12.46 -3.88 -11.95
CA GLN A 8 11.40 -3.00 -12.45
C GLN A 8 10.13 -2.95 -11.57
N THR A 9 10.26 -3.29 -10.28
CA THR A 9 9.17 -3.28 -9.29
C THR A 9 9.53 -2.41 -8.09
N VAL A 10 8.59 -1.54 -7.70
CA VAL A 10 8.68 -0.70 -6.50
C VAL A 10 7.52 -0.99 -5.56
N GLU A 11 7.74 -0.89 -4.25
CA GLU A 11 6.70 -1.12 -3.25
C GLU A 11 6.42 0.12 -2.40
N ILE A 12 5.13 0.42 -2.18
CA ILE A 12 4.68 1.37 -1.17
C ILE A 12 4.66 0.67 0.19
N VAL A 13 5.77 0.75 0.92
CA VAL A 13 5.90 0.13 2.25
C VAL A 13 5.31 0.94 3.39
N ASN A 14 5.04 2.23 3.16
CA ASN A 14 4.37 3.07 4.17
C ASN A 14 3.60 4.22 3.52
N VAL A 15 2.34 4.39 3.93
CA VAL A 15 1.48 5.52 3.61
C VAL A 15 0.60 5.82 4.82
N ALA A 16 0.59 7.07 5.27
CA ALA A 16 -0.18 7.48 6.43
C ALA A 16 -0.80 8.87 6.21
N VAL A 17 -2.00 9.04 6.74
CA VAL A 17 -2.69 10.33 6.85
C VAL A 17 -3.06 10.49 8.31
N VAL A 18 -2.84 11.67 8.88
CA VAL A 18 -3.27 11.99 10.24
C VAL A 18 -4.79 11.78 10.37
N GLU A 19 -5.24 11.15 11.46
CA GLU A 19 -6.64 10.74 11.66
C GLU A 19 -7.64 11.87 11.47
N LYS A 20 -7.30 13.07 11.97
CA LYS A 20 -8.11 14.29 11.84
C LYS A 20 -8.39 14.72 10.38
N LYS A 21 -7.68 14.13 9.42
CA LYS A 21 -7.83 14.40 7.99
C LYS A 21 -8.29 13.17 7.20
N HIS A 22 -8.71 12.09 7.85
CA HIS A 22 -9.35 10.96 7.17
C HIS A 22 -10.65 11.40 6.50
N GLY A 23 -11.09 10.66 5.48
CA GLY A 23 -12.29 11.00 4.69
C GLY A 23 -12.15 12.20 3.75
N SER A 24 -11.06 12.97 3.80
CA SER A 24 -10.82 14.15 2.96
C SER A 24 -10.24 13.86 1.56
N GLY A 25 -10.00 12.58 1.24
CA GLY A 25 -9.42 12.16 -0.04
C GLY A 25 -7.89 12.20 -0.11
N LEU A 26 -7.18 12.64 0.94
CA LEU A 26 -5.71 12.69 0.97
C LEU A 26 -5.05 11.33 0.72
N GLY A 27 -5.61 10.25 1.27
CA GLY A 27 -5.07 8.90 1.03
C GLY A 27 -5.05 8.54 -0.46
N LYS A 28 -6.11 8.88 -1.19
CA LYS A 28 -6.18 8.69 -2.65
C LYS A 28 -5.12 9.53 -3.36
N GLN A 29 -4.97 10.80 -2.96
CA GLN A 29 -3.97 11.69 -3.55
C GLN A 29 -2.54 11.17 -3.36
N LEU A 30 -2.21 10.69 -2.16
CA LEU A 30 -0.91 10.09 -1.87
C LEU A 30 -0.63 8.86 -2.73
N ILE A 31 -1.62 7.96 -2.87
CA ILE A 31 -1.47 6.76 -3.70
C ILE A 31 -1.32 7.12 -5.18
N CYS A 32 -2.14 8.03 -5.70
CA CYS A 32 -1.99 8.48 -7.08
C CYS A 32 -0.62 9.13 -7.32
N HIS A 33 -0.13 9.93 -6.39
CA HIS A 33 1.21 10.53 -6.47
C HIS A 33 2.31 9.46 -6.47
N ALA A 34 2.19 8.42 -5.65
CA ALA A 34 3.13 7.30 -5.65
C ALA A 34 3.15 6.55 -6.99
N ILE A 35 1.98 6.33 -7.61
CA ILE A 35 1.87 5.73 -8.94
C ILE A 35 2.58 6.59 -9.99
N GLU A 36 2.32 7.90 -10.01
CA GLU A 36 2.97 8.80 -10.98
C GLU A 36 4.49 8.89 -10.78
N THR A 37 4.93 8.85 -9.51
CA THR A 37 6.36 8.78 -9.18
C THR A 37 6.99 7.49 -9.70
N ALA A 38 6.35 6.34 -9.49
CA ALA A 38 6.85 5.07 -10.01
C ALA A 38 6.92 5.06 -11.56
N ARG A 39 5.92 5.66 -12.22
CA ARG A 39 5.89 5.81 -13.68
C ARG A 39 7.02 6.68 -14.21
N SER A 40 7.28 7.83 -13.57
CA SER A 40 8.36 8.75 -13.98
C SER A 40 9.73 8.10 -13.82
N MET A 41 9.89 7.25 -12.80
CA MET A 41 11.08 6.43 -12.56
C MET A 41 11.15 5.17 -13.43
N ARG A 42 10.21 4.97 -14.37
CA ARG A 42 10.18 3.85 -15.34
C ARG A 42 10.01 2.46 -14.72
N TYR A 43 9.44 2.35 -13.52
CA TYR A 43 9.00 1.06 -13.01
C TYR A 43 7.86 0.49 -13.86
N LYS A 44 7.81 -0.83 -13.98
CA LYS A 44 6.73 -1.55 -14.68
C LYS A 44 5.65 -2.00 -13.72
N THR A 45 6.01 -2.22 -12.46
CA THR A 45 5.12 -2.72 -11.42
C THR A 45 5.25 -1.86 -10.18
N ILE A 46 4.12 -1.52 -9.58
CA ILE A 46 4.04 -0.94 -8.24
C ILE A 46 3.19 -1.86 -7.37
N GLU A 47 3.67 -2.13 -6.16
CA GLU A 47 3.03 -3.02 -5.20
C GLU A 47 2.79 -2.32 -3.87
N LEU A 48 1.89 -2.88 -3.07
CA LEU A 48 1.68 -2.53 -1.68
C LEU A 48 1.05 -3.72 -0.95
N GLY A 49 1.41 -3.90 0.31
CA GLY A 49 0.76 -4.83 1.24
C GLY A 49 -0.20 -4.10 2.18
N THR A 50 -1.27 -4.78 2.62
CA THR A 50 -2.14 -4.30 3.70
C THR A 50 -2.71 -5.47 4.50
N GLY A 51 -3.19 -5.19 5.71
CA GLY A 51 -3.84 -6.17 6.57
C GLY A 51 -5.19 -6.63 6.00
N ASN A 52 -5.57 -7.88 6.28
CA ASN A 52 -6.85 -8.45 5.88
C ASN A 52 -8.05 -7.76 6.54
N SER A 53 -7.88 -7.19 7.75
CA SER A 53 -8.91 -6.44 8.46
C SER A 53 -9.13 -5.02 7.92
N SER A 54 -8.22 -4.51 7.09
CA SER A 54 -8.21 -3.12 6.63
C SER A 54 -9.11 -2.91 5.39
N VAL A 55 -10.41 -3.21 5.52
CA VAL A 55 -11.41 -3.16 4.42
C VAL A 55 -11.41 -1.80 3.70
N GLY A 56 -11.30 -0.70 4.44
CA GLY A 56 -11.25 0.65 3.87
C GLY A 56 -10.01 0.88 2.99
N GLN A 57 -8.87 0.30 3.37
CA GLN A 57 -7.62 0.39 2.60
C GLN A 57 -7.73 -0.43 1.31
N LEU A 58 -8.22 -1.68 1.41
CA LEU A 58 -8.45 -2.53 0.24
C LEU A 58 -9.35 -1.82 -0.79
N ALA A 59 -10.46 -1.23 -0.35
CA ALA A 59 -11.37 -0.49 -1.23
C ALA A 59 -10.70 0.75 -1.85
N LEU A 60 -9.89 1.49 -1.08
CA LEU A 60 -9.13 2.63 -1.58
C LEU A 60 -8.14 2.22 -2.68
N TYR A 61 -7.33 1.20 -2.42
CA TYR A 61 -6.29 0.78 -3.36
C TYR A 61 -6.88 0.21 -4.65
N GLN A 62 -7.97 -0.56 -4.56
CA GLN A 62 -8.71 -1.01 -5.74
C GLN A 62 -9.27 0.16 -6.56
N LYS A 63 -9.82 1.20 -5.91
CA LYS A 63 -10.26 2.44 -6.59
C LYS A 63 -9.11 3.21 -7.25
N CYS A 64 -7.87 3.03 -6.79
CA CYS A 64 -6.66 3.58 -7.40
C CYS A 64 -6.09 2.70 -8.53
N GLY A 65 -6.71 1.55 -8.82
CA GLY A 65 -6.31 0.65 -9.92
C GLY A 65 -5.45 -0.54 -9.50
N PHE A 66 -5.19 -0.73 -8.21
CA PHE A 66 -4.50 -1.93 -7.72
C PHE A 66 -5.40 -3.17 -7.83
N ARG A 67 -4.76 -4.32 -8.02
CA ARG A 67 -5.43 -5.63 -8.02
C ARG A 67 -4.79 -6.51 -6.95
N ILE A 68 -5.62 -7.27 -6.24
CA ILE A 68 -5.12 -8.28 -5.29
C ILE A 68 -4.53 -9.42 -6.12
N VAL A 69 -3.24 -9.70 -5.91
CA VAL A 69 -2.49 -10.73 -6.67
C VAL A 69 -1.96 -11.86 -5.79
N GLY A 70 -2.03 -11.72 -4.47
CA GLY A 70 -1.55 -12.71 -3.52
C GLY A 70 -1.95 -12.36 -2.10
N VAL A 71 -1.79 -13.35 -1.22
CA VAL A 71 -1.93 -13.21 0.23
C VAL A 71 -0.70 -13.86 0.82
N ASP A 72 0.09 -13.09 1.56
CA ASP A 72 1.15 -13.65 2.39
C ASP A 72 0.53 -14.15 3.69
N ARG A 73 0.55 -15.47 3.89
CA ARG A 73 -0.13 -16.11 5.02
C ARG A 73 0.71 -15.97 6.27
N ASP A 74 0.05 -15.68 7.38
CA ASP A 74 0.67 -15.55 8.69
C ASP A 74 1.74 -14.44 8.76
N PHE A 75 1.76 -13.51 7.80
CA PHE A 75 2.73 -12.41 7.73
C PHE A 75 2.89 -11.67 9.05
N PHE A 76 1.77 -11.29 9.69
CA PHE A 76 1.80 -10.57 10.96
C PHE A 76 2.28 -11.43 12.12
N THR A 77 1.86 -12.69 12.18
CA THR A 77 2.24 -13.63 13.26
C THR A 77 3.72 -14.05 13.16
N ILE A 78 4.27 -14.07 11.95
CA ILE A 78 5.67 -14.42 11.70
C ILE A 78 6.61 -13.23 11.96
N HIS A 79 6.20 -12.00 11.62
CA HIS A 79 7.08 -10.83 11.65
C HIS A 79 6.93 -9.94 12.88
N TYR A 80 5.91 -10.16 13.72
CA TYR A 80 5.65 -9.35 14.91
C TYR A 80 5.30 -10.23 16.11
N ASP A 81 6.04 -10.02 17.21
CA ASP A 81 5.80 -10.74 18.47
C ASP A 81 4.50 -10.31 19.17
N GLU A 82 4.05 -9.07 18.93
CA GLU A 82 2.80 -8.53 19.45
C GLU A 82 1.70 -8.51 18.38
N PRO A 83 0.43 -8.79 18.75
CA PRO A 83 -0.68 -8.68 17.82
C PRO A 83 -0.82 -7.26 17.27
N ILE A 84 -0.68 -7.10 15.96
CA ILE A 84 -0.97 -5.82 15.32
C ILE A 84 -2.49 -5.63 15.25
N SER A 85 -2.96 -4.54 15.83
CA SER A 85 -4.33 -4.04 15.60
C SER A 85 -4.36 -3.31 14.25
N VAL A 86 -4.61 -4.05 13.17
CA VAL A 86 -4.80 -3.53 11.79
C VAL A 86 -6.22 -3.02 11.53
#